data_AF-A0A7X0KZ10-F1
#
_entry.id   AF-A0A7X0KZ10-F1
#
_cell.length_a   1.000
_cell.length_b   1.000
_cell.length_c   1.000
_cell.angle_alpha   90.00
_cell.angle_beta   90.00
_cell.angle_gamma   90.00
#
_symmetry.space_group_name_H-M   'P 1'
#
loop_
_entity.id
_entity.type
_entity.pdbx_description
1 polymer ?
#
loop_
_entity_poly.entity_id
_entity_poly.type
_entity_poly.pdbx_seq_one_letter_code
_entity_poly.pdbx_strand_id
1 'polypeptide(L)'
;MDGDEEFVWDEFWANLWPVWRRVLAGTDAEEPPPAEAILRRRRLTTDYEWVGTFEPVRWLTSVTEALLWDENGMDLGPLAGRSWDLLQLAGPASNVDLAQLAGTPVRRLILSNLDVVGLSSLTDIVGLESLTLAHGDFGPLPPLDRLAEVVLYAEGEVDLSAADRPGLRVVRRDEIYLPPFGPGDVGA
;
A
#
# COMPACT_ATOMS: atom_id res chain seq x y z
N MET A 1 -9.48 -11.92 26.56
CA MET A 1 -9.59 -10.88 27.61
C MET A 1 -9.52 -9.63 26.80
N ASP A 2 -10.66 -9.24 26.28
CA ASP A 2 -10.72 -8.31 25.15
C ASP A 2 -10.98 -6.95 25.76
N GLY A 3 -9.89 -6.26 26.06
CA GLY A 3 -9.93 -4.83 26.30
C GLY A 3 -10.08 -4.19 24.93
N ASP A 4 -11.32 -4.00 24.49
CA ASP A 4 -11.62 -3.13 23.36
C ASP A 4 -11.20 -1.71 23.79
N GLU A 5 -9.97 -1.31 23.45
CA GLU A 5 -9.55 0.08 23.54
C GLU A 5 -10.49 0.91 22.67
N GLU A 6 -11.34 1.71 23.32
CA GLU A 6 -12.26 2.61 22.65
C GLU A 6 -11.45 3.63 21.85
N PHE A 7 -11.69 3.72 20.54
CA PHE A 7 -11.01 4.70 19.70
C PHE A 7 -11.45 6.12 20.07
N VAL A 8 -10.53 6.89 20.65
CA VAL A 8 -10.74 8.30 21.01
C VAL A 8 -10.00 9.20 20.02
N TRP A 9 -10.75 10.00 19.24
CA TRP A 9 -10.19 10.84 18.18
C TRP A 9 -9.12 11.82 18.66
N ASP A 10 -9.37 12.50 19.77
CA ASP A 10 -8.45 13.51 20.29
C ASP A 10 -7.13 12.87 20.76
N GLU A 11 -7.19 11.67 21.35
CA GLU A 11 -6.01 10.91 21.76
C GLU A 11 -5.24 10.38 20.55
N PHE A 12 -5.94 9.80 19.57
CA PHE A 12 -5.35 9.39 18.30
C PHE A 12 -4.59 10.57 17.67
N TRP A 13 -5.23 11.73 17.53
CA TRP A 13 -4.64 12.92 16.92
C TRP A 13 -3.42 13.45 17.69
N ALA A 14 -3.52 13.49 19.02
CA ALA A 14 -2.42 13.93 19.88
C ALA A 14 -1.18 13.04 19.73
N ASN A 15 -1.36 11.74 19.50
CA ASN A 15 -0.28 10.77 19.34
C ASN A 15 0.25 10.65 17.89
N LEU A 16 -0.41 11.27 16.90
CA LEU A 16 0.11 11.30 15.53
C LEU A 16 1.39 12.11 15.42
N TRP A 17 2.32 11.62 14.61
CA TRP A 17 3.46 12.42 14.18
C TRP A 17 2.99 13.62 13.33
N PRO A 18 3.70 14.75 13.34
CA PRO A 18 3.34 15.92 12.55
C PRO A 18 3.10 15.62 11.06
N VAL A 19 3.88 14.70 10.47
CA VAL A 19 3.69 14.23 9.09
C VAL A 19 2.34 13.55 8.88
N TRP A 20 1.88 12.73 9.81
CA TRP A 20 0.57 12.08 9.72
C TRP A 20 -0.57 13.10 9.82
N ARG A 21 -0.43 14.13 10.65
CA ARG A 21 -1.41 15.23 10.69
C ARG A 21 -1.47 15.96 9.34
N ARG A 22 -0.31 16.23 8.71
CA ARG A 22 -0.24 16.79 7.35
C ARG A 22 -0.91 15.88 6.32
N VAL A 23 -0.64 14.58 6.37
CA VAL A 23 -1.27 13.59 5.48
C VAL A 23 -2.79 13.57 5.64
N LEU A 24 -3.30 13.64 6.87
CA LEU A 24 -4.74 13.52 7.12
C LEU A 24 -5.50 14.85 6.97
N ALA A 25 -4.88 15.99 7.26
CA ALA A 25 -5.58 17.27 7.31
C ALA A 25 -4.94 18.39 6.49
N GLY A 26 -3.79 18.15 5.84
CA GLY A 26 -3.02 19.17 5.13
C GLY A 26 -2.28 20.15 6.06
N THR A 27 -2.26 19.89 7.37
CA THR A 27 -1.66 20.76 8.39
C THR A 27 -1.07 19.90 9.52
N ASP A 28 -0.03 20.39 10.22
CA ASP A 28 0.54 19.74 11.40
C ASP A 28 -0.05 20.23 12.73
N ALA A 29 -1.16 20.98 12.69
CA ALA A 29 -1.81 21.58 13.86
C ALA A 29 -2.09 20.54 14.97
N GLU A 30 -1.78 20.93 16.21
CA GLU A 30 -2.01 20.10 17.39
C GLU A 30 -3.51 19.94 17.70
N GLU A 31 -4.33 20.92 17.34
CA GLU A 31 -5.77 20.84 17.49
C GLU A 31 -6.39 19.91 16.43
N PRO A 32 -7.14 18.88 16.82
CA PRO A 32 -7.75 17.95 15.88
C PRO A 32 -8.83 18.62 15.03
N PRO A 33 -8.84 18.42 13.70
CA PRO A 33 -10.01 18.75 12.89
C PRO A 33 -11.17 17.77 13.18
N PRO A 34 -12.38 18.01 12.68
CA PRO A 34 -13.49 17.07 12.82
C PRO A 34 -13.17 15.68 12.25
N ALA A 35 -13.32 14.64 13.08
CA ALA A 35 -12.96 13.26 12.76
C ALA A 35 -13.71 12.68 11.54
N GLU A 36 -15.00 13.02 11.40
CA GLU A 36 -15.92 12.39 10.44
C GLU A 36 -15.39 12.46 9.01
N ALA A 37 -14.83 13.60 8.61
CA ALA A 37 -14.30 13.81 7.27
C ALA A 37 -13.03 13.02 6.98
N ILE A 38 -12.25 12.66 8.01
CA ILE A 38 -11.01 11.87 7.87
C ILE A 38 -11.33 10.37 7.93
N LEU A 39 -12.13 9.95 8.91
CA LEU A 39 -12.47 8.54 9.15
C LEU A 39 -13.33 7.92 8.05
N ARG A 40 -14.03 8.73 7.24
CA ARG A 40 -14.86 8.27 6.12
C ARG A 40 -14.14 8.25 4.77
N ARG A 41 -12.88 8.69 4.70
CA ARG A 41 -12.16 8.73 3.42
C ARG A 41 -11.93 7.33 2.90
N ARG A 42 -12.13 7.17 1.60
CA ARG A 42 -11.82 5.92 0.88
C ARG A 42 -10.38 5.85 0.41
N ARG A 43 -9.74 7.01 0.26
CA ARG A 43 -8.39 7.16 -0.28
C ARG A 43 -7.45 7.73 0.75
N LEU A 44 -6.23 7.21 0.77
CA LEU A 44 -5.13 7.73 1.57
C LEU A 44 -3.88 7.79 0.70
N THR A 45 -3.16 8.90 0.78
CA THR A 45 -1.81 8.97 0.23
C THR A 45 -0.90 9.70 1.20
N THR A 46 0.36 9.28 1.26
CA THR A 46 1.37 9.98 2.07
C THR A 46 2.13 11.05 1.27
N ASP A 47 1.73 11.35 0.04
CA ASP A 47 2.33 12.40 -0.80
C ASP A 47 3.85 12.29 -0.96
N TYR A 48 4.37 11.05 -1.01
CA TYR A 48 5.80 10.76 -1.06
C TYR A 48 6.59 11.21 0.19
N GLU A 49 5.90 11.53 1.28
CA GLU A 49 6.52 11.84 2.56
C GLU A 49 6.87 10.55 3.31
N TRP A 50 7.99 10.58 4.02
CA TRP A 50 8.33 9.53 4.97
C TRP A 50 7.51 9.71 6.25
N VAL A 51 6.58 8.79 6.49
CA VAL A 51 5.62 8.87 7.61
C VAL A 51 6.07 8.12 8.88
N GLY A 52 7.27 7.52 8.85
CA GLY A 52 7.85 6.77 9.96
C GLY A 52 7.23 5.40 10.21
N THR A 53 5.91 5.34 10.39
CA THR A 53 5.14 4.10 10.61
C THR A 53 3.77 4.17 9.97
N PHE A 54 3.23 3.03 9.55
CA PHE A 54 1.85 2.90 9.06
C PHE A 54 0.83 2.59 10.16
N GLU A 55 1.23 2.53 11.45
CA GLU A 55 0.32 2.20 12.56
C GLU A 55 -0.99 3.03 12.58
N PRO A 56 -0.99 4.35 12.25
CA PRO A 56 -2.23 5.12 12.17
C PRO A 56 -3.28 4.59 11.19
N VAL A 57 -2.86 3.83 10.16
CA VAL A 57 -3.75 3.29 9.13
C VAL A 57 -4.74 2.27 9.70
N ARG A 58 -4.43 1.61 10.83
CA ARG A 58 -5.35 0.66 11.49
C ARG A 58 -6.69 1.30 11.84
N TRP A 59 -6.68 2.58 12.18
CA TRP A 59 -7.86 3.32 12.62
C TRP A 59 -8.66 3.93 11.46
N LEU A 60 -8.09 3.98 10.25
CA LEU A 60 -8.70 4.55 9.06
C LEU A 60 -9.50 3.50 8.28
N THR A 61 -10.48 2.86 8.93
CA THR A 61 -11.16 1.64 8.44
C THR A 61 -11.96 1.81 7.14
N SER A 62 -12.32 3.05 6.76
CA SER A 62 -13.02 3.32 5.50
C SER A 62 -12.11 3.36 4.26
N VAL A 63 -10.79 3.46 4.45
CA VAL A 63 -9.83 3.52 3.34
C VAL A 63 -9.76 2.19 2.60
N THR A 64 -10.01 2.15 1.30
CA THR A 64 -9.83 0.93 0.49
C THR A 64 -8.78 1.09 -0.59
N GLU A 65 -8.35 2.32 -0.85
CA GLU A 65 -7.30 2.64 -1.81
C GLU A 65 -6.20 3.44 -1.07
N ALA A 66 -4.98 2.91 -1.01
CA ALA A 66 -3.86 3.57 -0.34
C ALA A 66 -2.62 3.65 -1.23
N LEU A 67 -1.95 4.80 -1.14
CA LEU A 67 -0.71 5.11 -1.83
C LEU A 67 0.34 5.54 -0.80
N LEU A 68 1.11 4.57 -0.33
CA LEU A 68 1.99 4.73 0.83
C LEU A 68 3.45 4.77 0.38
N TRP A 69 4.16 5.78 0.86
CA TRP A 69 5.58 5.96 0.65
C TRP A 69 6.37 5.71 1.93
N ASP A 70 7.45 4.94 1.80
CA ASP A 70 8.44 4.76 2.86
C ASP A 70 9.84 4.59 2.25
N GLU A 71 10.84 5.07 2.96
CA GLU A 71 12.25 4.94 2.62
C GLU A 71 13.01 3.98 3.56
N ASN A 72 12.40 3.54 4.67
CA ASN A 72 13.10 2.82 5.74
C ASN A 72 12.37 1.53 6.18
N GLY A 73 12.50 0.46 5.39
CA GLY A 73 12.17 -0.92 5.80
C GLY A 73 10.68 -1.28 5.86
N MET A 74 9.78 -0.31 5.65
CA MET A 74 8.34 -0.44 5.42
C MET A 74 7.64 -1.58 6.21
N ASP A 75 7.23 -1.28 7.45
CA ASP A 75 6.39 -2.18 8.24
C ASP A 75 4.95 -2.23 7.68
N LEU A 76 4.57 -3.38 7.14
CA LEU A 76 3.28 -3.63 6.51
C LEU A 76 2.24 -4.22 7.47
N GLY A 77 2.65 -4.63 8.68
CA GLY A 77 1.77 -5.19 9.71
C GLY A 77 0.53 -4.33 10.02
N PRO A 78 0.60 -2.99 10.01
CA PRO A 78 -0.56 -2.11 10.16
C PRO A 78 -1.60 -2.20 9.04
N LEU A 79 -1.20 -2.69 7.87
CA LEU A 79 -2.05 -2.78 6.67
C LEU A 79 -2.78 -4.12 6.58
N ALA A 80 -2.38 -5.10 7.41
CA ALA A 80 -2.93 -6.45 7.40
C ALA A 80 -4.33 -6.54 8.04
N GLY A 81 -5.07 -7.59 7.69
CA GLY A 81 -6.36 -7.91 8.34
C GLY A 81 -7.57 -7.10 7.86
N ARG A 82 -7.43 -6.33 6.78
CA ARG A 82 -8.52 -5.57 6.12
C ARG A 82 -8.48 -5.72 4.60
N SER A 83 -9.57 -5.36 3.93
CA SER A 83 -9.65 -5.44 2.47
C SER A 83 -9.15 -4.17 1.80
N TRP A 84 -8.35 -4.34 0.74
CA TRP A 84 -7.82 -3.28 -0.11
C TRP A 84 -8.28 -3.47 -1.56
N ASP A 85 -8.93 -2.46 -2.12
CA ASP A 85 -9.25 -2.38 -3.55
C ASP A 85 -8.00 -2.03 -4.37
N LEU A 86 -7.10 -1.24 -3.78
CA LEU A 86 -5.83 -0.84 -4.33
C LEU A 86 -4.85 -0.53 -3.20
N LEU A 87 -3.74 -1.24 -3.16
CA LEU A 87 -2.63 -0.92 -2.27
C LEU A 87 -1.40 -0.65 -3.13
N GLN A 88 -0.88 0.57 -3.05
CA GLN A 88 0.41 0.91 -3.61
C GLN A 88 1.41 1.15 -2.49
N LEU A 89 2.51 0.42 -2.58
CA LEU A 89 3.68 0.55 -1.72
C LEU A 89 4.79 1.12 -2.59
N ALA A 90 5.39 2.23 -2.16
CA ALA A 90 6.43 2.89 -2.93
C ALA A 90 7.53 3.50 -2.05
N GLY A 91 8.67 3.77 -2.68
CA GLY A 91 9.81 4.44 -2.04
C GLY A 91 10.97 3.50 -1.79
N PRO A 92 12.20 4.02 -1.64
CA PRO A 92 13.45 3.26 -1.70
C PRO A 92 13.68 2.37 -0.46
N ALA A 93 12.63 1.84 0.15
CA ALA A 93 12.70 0.91 1.25
C ALA A 93 13.30 -0.44 0.80
N SER A 94 14.22 -0.95 1.61
CA SER A 94 14.89 -2.24 1.42
C SER A 94 14.35 -3.31 2.35
N ASN A 95 14.50 -4.57 1.97
CA ASN A 95 14.05 -5.74 2.73
C ASN A 95 12.55 -5.71 3.08
N VAL A 96 11.71 -5.22 2.17
CA VAL A 96 10.26 -5.18 2.40
C VAL A 96 9.69 -6.60 2.37
N ASP A 97 9.15 -7.04 3.51
CA ASP A 97 8.61 -8.39 3.68
C ASP A 97 7.09 -8.42 3.45
N LEU A 98 6.70 -8.88 2.25
CA LEU A 98 5.30 -9.02 1.85
C LEU A 98 4.55 -10.10 2.65
N ALA A 99 5.23 -11.00 3.38
CA ALA A 99 4.57 -12.00 4.22
C ALA A 99 3.75 -11.38 5.35
N GLN A 100 4.05 -10.14 5.74
CA GLN A 100 3.25 -9.38 6.69
C GLN A 100 1.81 -9.13 6.20
N LEU A 101 1.56 -9.21 4.89
CA LEU A 101 0.23 -9.11 4.29
C LEU A 101 -0.47 -10.47 4.11
N ALA A 102 0.09 -11.57 4.63
CA ALA A 102 -0.53 -12.89 4.52
C ALA A 102 -1.98 -12.90 5.04
N GLY A 103 -2.89 -13.52 4.29
CA GLY A 103 -4.32 -13.56 4.58
C GLY A 103 -5.07 -12.24 4.32
N THR A 104 -4.37 -11.16 3.94
CA THR A 104 -4.98 -9.84 3.71
C THR A 104 -5.58 -9.79 2.30
N PRO A 105 -6.87 -9.43 2.16
CA PRO A 105 -7.47 -9.26 0.85
C PRO A 105 -6.93 -8.02 0.14
N VAL A 106 -6.18 -8.20 -0.95
CA VAL A 106 -5.68 -7.10 -1.78
C VAL A 106 -6.02 -7.39 -3.23
N ARG A 107 -6.91 -6.60 -3.83
CA ARG A 107 -7.36 -6.83 -5.20
C ARG A 107 -6.34 -6.38 -6.24
N ARG A 108 -5.74 -5.21 -6.02
CA ARG A 108 -4.71 -4.62 -6.87
C ARG A 108 -3.53 -4.20 -6.01
N LEU A 109 -2.36 -4.75 -6.30
CA LEU A 109 -1.11 -4.41 -5.63
C LEU A 109 -0.17 -3.71 -6.61
N ILE A 110 0.43 -2.61 -6.16
CA ILE A 110 1.44 -1.89 -6.91
C ILE A 110 2.69 -1.80 -6.04
N LEU A 111 3.82 -2.25 -6.57
CA LEU A 111 5.13 -2.14 -5.95
C LEU A 111 5.99 -1.25 -6.84
N SER A 112 6.49 -0.14 -6.29
CA SER A 112 7.26 0.84 -7.06
C SER A 112 8.49 1.31 -6.30
N ASN A 113 9.68 1.14 -6.87
CA ASN A 113 10.93 1.58 -6.23
C ASN A 113 11.24 0.86 -4.90
N LEU A 114 10.88 -0.43 -4.77
CA LEU A 114 11.08 -1.22 -3.55
C LEU A 114 12.07 -2.35 -3.77
N ASP A 115 12.85 -2.65 -2.75
CA ASP A 115 13.60 -3.90 -2.64
C ASP A 115 12.84 -4.86 -1.70
N VAL A 116 12.19 -5.86 -2.29
CA VAL A 116 11.39 -6.87 -1.58
C VAL A 116 12.23 -8.11 -1.31
N VAL A 117 12.04 -8.75 -0.16
CA VAL A 117 12.75 -10.00 0.19
C VAL A 117 12.49 -11.12 -0.84
N GLY A 118 11.31 -11.07 -1.47
CA GLY A 118 10.93 -11.93 -2.59
C GLY A 118 9.43 -11.90 -2.82
N LEU A 119 8.99 -12.35 -4.00
CA LEU A 119 7.57 -12.39 -4.35
C LEU A 119 6.85 -13.68 -3.94
N SER A 120 7.54 -14.66 -3.33
CA SER A 120 6.91 -15.94 -2.94
C SER A 120 5.70 -15.75 -2.04
N SER A 121 5.75 -14.79 -1.12
CA SER A 121 4.66 -14.50 -0.16
C SER A 121 3.41 -13.90 -0.81
N LEU A 122 3.45 -13.52 -2.10
CA LEU A 122 2.26 -13.09 -2.83
C LEU A 122 1.19 -14.20 -2.91
N THR A 123 1.57 -15.48 -2.80
CA THR A 123 0.60 -16.60 -2.79
C THR A 123 -0.32 -16.57 -1.58
N ASP A 124 0.12 -15.91 -0.49
CA ASP A 124 -0.63 -15.83 0.76
C ASP A 124 -1.51 -14.56 0.82
N ILE A 125 -1.35 -13.63 -0.13
CA ILE A 125 -2.23 -12.47 -0.29
C ILE A 125 -3.50 -12.92 -1.02
N VAL A 126 -4.66 -12.75 -0.37
CA VAL A 126 -5.90 -13.32 -0.90
C VAL A 126 -6.56 -12.37 -1.90
N GLY A 127 -7.04 -12.91 -3.01
CA GLY A 127 -7.83 -12.13 -3.99
C GLY A 127 -7.02 -11.18 -4.88
N LEU A 128 -5.70 -11.37 -5.00
CA LEU A 128 -4.86 -10.58 -5.91
C LEU A 128 -5.22 -10.85 -7.38
N GLU A 129 -5.80 -9.84 -8.04
CA GLU A 129 -6.23 -9.88 -9.43
C GLU A 129 -5.27 -9.14 -10.36
N SER A 130 -4.62 -8.09 -9.86
CA SER A 130 -3.72 -7.24 -10.64
C SER A 130 -2.46 -6.92 -9.85
N LEU A 131 -1.31 -7.07 -10.51
CA LEU A 131 0.00 -6.69 -9.98
C LEU A 131 0.65 -5.68 -10.91
N THR A 132 1.14 -4.57 -10.37
CA THR A 132 1.96 -3.61 -11.11
C THR A 132 3.33 -3.52 -10.45
N LEU A 133 4.38 -3.62 -11.27
CA LEU A 133 5.77 -3.54 -10.84
C LEU A 133 6.46 -2.41 -11.60
N ALA A 134 7.16 -1.55 -10.87
CA ALA A 134 7.90 -0.42 -11.43
C ALA A 134 9.19 -0.18 -10.65
N HIS A 135 10.26 0.23 -11.35
CA HIS A 135 11.54 0.62 -10.74
C HIS A 135 12.04 -0.39 -9.70
N GLY A 136 12.45 -1.59 -10.11
CA GLY A 136 12.95 -2.59 -9.19
C GLY A 136 13.18 -3.93 -9.87
N ASP A 137 14.04 -4.75 -9.25
CA ASP A 137 14.18 -6.16 -9.59
C ASP A 137 13.45 -6.98 -8.53
N PHE A 138 12.40 -7.67 -8.95
CA PHE A 138 11.53 -8.42 -8.06
C PHE A 138 11.80 -9.93 -8.10
N GLY A 139 12.76 -10.39 -8.91
CA GLY A 139 13.06 -11.81 -9.06
C GLY A 139 11.89 -12.62 -9.64
N PRO A 140 11.73 -13.90 -9.25
CA PRO A 140 10.69 -14.77 -9.81
C PRO A 140 9.31 -14.50 -9.23
N LEU A 141 8.32 -14.34 -10.11
CA LEU A 141 6.91 -14.30 -9.74
C LEU A 141 6.38 -15.73 -9.57
N PRO A 142 5.87 -16.12 -8.38
CA PRO A 142 5.25 -17.44 -8.21
C PRO A 142 3.96 -17.57 -9.03
N PRO A 143 3.44 -18.78 -9.24
CA PRO A 143 2.12 -18.97 -9.81
C PRO A 143 1.04 -18.40 -8.89
N LEU A 144 0.21 -17.50 -9.44
CA LEU A 144 -0.87 -16.82 -8.72
C LEU A 144 -2.21 -17.10 -9.42
N ASP A 145 -3.00 -18.00 -8.84
CA ASP A 145 -4.22 -18.57 -9.48
C ASP A 145 -5.26 -17.52 -9.88
N ARG A 146 -5.36 -16.42 -9.12
CA ARG A 146 -6.34 -15.35 -9.35
C ARG A 146 -5.78 -14.15 -10.10
N LEU A 147 -4.47 -14.09 -10.32
CA LEU A 147 -3.84 -12.95 -10.99
C LEU A 147 -4.21 -12.95 -12.47
N ALA A 148 -4.99 -11.97 -12.90
CA ALA A 148 -5.43 -11.80 -14.27
C ALA A 148 -4.50 -10.87 -15.06
N GLU A 149 -3.82 -9.95 -14.38
CA GLU A 149 -2.99 -8.93 -15.03
C GLU A 149 -1.68 -8.66 -14.29
N VAL A 150 -0.59 -8.58 -15.05
CA VAL A 150 0.69 -8.02 -14.63
C VAL A 150 1.03 -6.84 -15.53
N VAL A 151 1.29 -5.68 -14.94
CA VAL A 151 1.80 -4.50 -15.64
C VAL A 151 3.24 -4.24 -15.19
N LEU A 152 4.16 -4.18 -16.14
CA LEU A 152 5.56 -3.84 -15.91
C LEU A 152 5.82 -2.47 -16.53
N TYR A 153 6.26 -1.52 -15.72
CA TYR A 153 6.74 -0.22 -16.19
C TYR A 153 8.23 -0.26 -16.49
N ALA A 154 8.75 0.83 -17.07
CA ALA A 154 10.17 0.99 -17.28
C ALA A 154 10.93 0.70 -15.98
N GLU A 155 12.05 -0.03 -16.10
CA GLU A 155 12.92 -0.40 -14.98
C GLU A 155 12.30 -1.38 -13.96
N GLY A 156 11.11 -1.93 -14.23
CA GLY A 156 10.55 -3.05 -13.47
C GLY A 156 10.94 -4.39 -14.10
N GLU A 157 11.75 -5.18 -13.40
CA GLU A 157 12.18 -6.51 -13.82
C GLU A 157 11.55 -7.60 -12.95
N VAL A 158 11.03 -8.65 -13.59
CA VAL A 158 10.47 -9.82 -12.91
C VAL A 158 10.55 -11.02 -13.84
N ASP A 159 10.89 -12.18 -13.29
CA ASP A 159 10.84 -13.45 -14.01
C ASP A 159 9.42 -14.04 -13.93
N LEU A 160 8.75 -14.08 -15.08
CA LEU A 160 7.38 -14.58 -15.22
C LEU A 160 7.32 -16.07 -15.58
N SER A 161 8.46 -16.77 -15.71
CA SER A 161 8.51 -18.15 -16.23
C SER A 161 7.63 -19.13 -15.45
N ALA A 162 7.50 -18.96 -14.14
CA ALA A 162 6.66 -19.78 -13.28
C ALA A 162 5.19 -19.30 -13.19
N ALA A 163 4.94 -18.02 -13.46
CA ALA A 163 3.61 -17.42 -13.39
C ALA A 163 2.85 -17.47 -14.73
N ASP A 164 3.54 -17.73 -15.84
CA ASP A 164 2.95 -17.78 -17.17
C ASP A 164 1.88 -18.86 -17.27
N ARG A 165 0.68 -18.44 -17.64
CA ARG A 165 -0.48 -19.32 -17.77
C ARG A 165 -1.50 -18.74 -18.75
N PRO A 166 -2.32 -19.58 -19.39
CA PRO A 166 -3.39 -19.11 -20.25
C PRO A 166 -4.34 -18.16 -19.50
N GLY A 167 -4.56 -16.98 -20.08
CA GLY A 167 -5.45 -15.94 -19.53
C GLY A 167 -4.76 -14.91 -18.64
N LEU A 168 -3.49 -15.09 -18.28
CA LEU A 168 -2.70 -14.01 -17.66
C LEU A 168 -2.36 -12.97 -18.72
N ARG A 169 -2.80 -11.73 -18.52
CA ARG A 169 -2.44 -10.58 -19.35
C ARG A 169 -1.16 -9.96 -18.84
N VAL A 170 -0.11 -9.96 -19.66
CA VAL A 170 1.14 -9.26 -19.35
C VAL A 170 1.24 -8.01 -20.21
N VAL A 171 1.35 -6.85 -19.57
CA VAL A 171 1.50 -5.54 -20.22
C VAL A 171 2.87 -4.98 -19.87
N ARG A 172 3.62 -4.57 -20.88
CA ARG A 172 4.87 -3.83 -20.71
C ARG A 172 4.67 -2.39 -21.14
N ARG A 173 5.14 -1.46 -20.32
CA ARG A 173 5.07 -0.02 -20.53
C ARG A 173 6.49 0.52 -20.50
N ASP A 174 6.87 1.24 -21.55
CA ASP A 174 8.19 1.87 -21.63
C ASP A 174 8.22 3.23 -20.90
N GLU A 175 7.09 3.67 -20.37
CA GLU A 175 6.96 4.92 -19.62
C GLU A 175 7.34 4.73 -18.14
N ILE A 176 7.72 5.83 -17.49
CA ILE A 176 7.93 5.90 -16.05
C ILE A 176 6.58 5.76 -15.37
N TYR A 177 6.53 4.97 -14.30
CA TYR A 177 5.31 4.79 -13.54
C TYR A 177 4.90 6.09 -12.82
N LEU A 178 3.66 6.51 -13.03
CA LEU A 178 3.03 7.60 -12.30
C LEU A 178 1.82 7.02 -11.53
N PRO A 179 1.69 7.30 -10.22
CA PRO A 179 0.59 6.75 -9.44
C PRO A 179 -0.79 7.15 -9.99
N PRO A 180 -1.79 6.26 -9.86
CA PRO A 180 -3.12 6.43 -10.48
C PRO A 180 -3.97 7.55 -9.85
N PHE A 181 -3.58 8.04 -8.67
CA PHE A 181 -4.16 9.20 -8.01
C PHE A 181 -3.05 9.96 -7.28
N GLY A 182 -3.11 11.29 -7.35
CA GLY A 182 -2.16 12.17 -6.69
C GLY A 182 -2.67 12.70 -5.34
N PRO A 183 -1.82 13.45 -4.62
CA PRO A 183 -2.18 14.19 -3.41
C PRO A 183 -3.52 14.94 -3.48
N GLY A 184 -3.85 15.50 -4.66
CA GLY A 184 -5.04 16.31 -4.89
C GLY A 184 -6.34 15.53 -5.07
N ASP A 185 -6.28 14.21 -5.25
CA ASP A 185 -7.46 13.37 -5.54
C ASP A 185 -8.17 12.83 -4.28
N VAL A 186 -7.67 13.21 -3.09
CA VAL A 186 -8.20 12.81 -1.76
C VAL A 186 -9.34 13.72 -1.31
N GLY A 187 -9.61 14.81 -2.04
CA GLY A 187 -10.56 15.87 -1.66
C GLY A 187 -11.95 15.84 -2.31
N ALA A 188 -12.31 14.78 -3.04
CA ALA A 188 -13.62 14.66 -3.70
C ALA A 188 -14.56 13.68 -2.98
#